data_AF-A0A6L5FWJ8-F1
#
_entry.id   AF-A0A6L5FWJ8-F1
#
_cell.length_a   1.000
_cell.length_b   1.000
_cell.length_c   1.000
_cell.angle_alpha   90.00
_cell.angle_beta   90.00
_cell.angle_gamma   90.00
#
_symmetry.space_group_name_H-M   'P 1'
#
loop_
_entity.id
_entity.type
_entity.pdbx_description
1 polymer ?
#
loop_
_entity_poly.entity_id
_entity_poly.type
_entity_poly.pdbx_seq_one_letter_code
_entity_poly.pdbx_strand_id
1 'polypeptide(L)'
;MNRAAPRSILALVALSGMLVVFGGAGAAEPESGHFVDPTARLINAKRIHFGELVYVAPFATLKAGTDGGQRIVIGDGSDVQDNVLLDATGGTVRTGRDVIIAHGASVLGPAEIGVEGTCPEDAVICASFISFNAQVDGAIIEKDAMVSGLSRVGPGVTIPSGLKTIAGRNIESQAEVAAETTPVTEADREFMSGVIHVNEAFELSYAQLAEEKRSNVKGINYDPGGNDFNPERDLPVLAGTETRDPRFRNRIIGAVSMVDTYRRLDRHLGRNISLRADEGEPFSIGSILCMGNRTTFHALEHTSLELGDAGCYGFRSIVHGGPTDNDDITTTGDGFTLGAYSVYFRSTAGNDVSIGYRSLVQNTNLPDGAVVPARTVIVDGGVVGSVEW
;
A
#
# COMPACT_ATOMS: atom_id res chain seq x y z
N MET A 1 52.75 -5.69 -42.97
CA MET A 1 51.63 -6.59 -42.62
C MET A 1 50.88 -5.98 -41.46
N ASN A 2 49.90 -5.13 -41.78
CA ASN A 2 49.07 -4.40 -40.83
C ASN A 2 47.99 -5.31 -40.25
N ARG A 3 47.89 -5.39 -38.92
CA ARG A 3 46.75 -5.99 -38.24
C ARG A 3 45.74 -4.89 -37.89
N ALA A 4 44.58 -4.97 -38.53
CA ALA A 4 43.43 -4.10 -38.31
C ALA A 4 42.66 -4.52 -37.06
N ALA A 5 42.17 -3.53 -36.31
CA ALA A 5 41.25 -3.68 -35.18
C ALA A 5 39.83 -4.05 -35.64
N PRO A 6 39.02 -4.75 -34.82
CA PRO A 6 37.63 -5.01 -35.14
C PRO A 6 36.76 -3.78 -34.82
N ARG A 7 35.92 -3.41 -35.79
CA ARG A 7 34.88 -2.38 -35.67
C ARG A 7 33.67 -2.97 -34.94
N SER A 8 33.27 -2.33 -33.84
CA SER A 8 31.99 -2.53 -33.17
C SER A 8 30.86 -1.93 -34.03
N ILE A 9 29.93 -2.77 -34.47
CA ILE A 9 28.71 -2.35 -35.16
C ILE A 9 27.65 -2.06 -34.10
N LEU A 10 27.27 -0.79 -33.96
CA LEU A 10 26.08 -0.33 -33.27
C LEU A 10 24.86 -0.78 -34.09
N ALA A 11 24.05 -1.70 -33.56
CA ALA A 11 22.76 -2.04 -34.14
C ALA A 11 21.71 -1.04 -33.61
N LEU A 12 21.40 -0.04 -34.44
CA LEU A 12 20.28 0.87 -34.24
C LEU A 12 19.00 0.12 -34.64
N VAL A 13 18.22 -0.36 -33.67
CA VAL A 13 16.89 -0.92 -33.93
C VAL A 13 15.91 0.23 -34.09
N ALA A 14 15.65 0.63 -35.33
CA ALA A 14 14.57 1.53 -35.67
C ALA A 14 13.25 0.75 -35.60
N LEU A 15 12.47 0.98 -34.54
CA LEU A 15 11.11 0.47 -34.42
C LEU A 15 10.18 1.34 -35.30
N SER A 16 10.04 0.99 -36.57
CA SER A 16 9.01 1.54 -37.45
C SER A 16 7.69 0.83 -37.16
N GLY A 17 6.92 1.34 -36.19
CA GLY A 17 5.56 0.90 -35.88
C GLY A 17 4.55 1.51 -36.84
N MET A 18 3.96 0.66 -37.68
CA MET A 18 2.91 0.97 -38.65
C MET A 18 1.60 1.30 -37.91
N LEU A 19 1.06 2.50 -38.13
CA LEU A 19 -0.21 2.94 -37.59
C LEU A 19 -1.35 2.14 -38.24
N VAL A 20 -1.92 1.16 -37.52
CA VAL A 20 -3.15 0.48 -37.93
C VAL A 20 -4.31 1.29 -37.35
N VAL A 21 -5.00 2.06 -38.20
CA VAL A 21 -6.23 2.76 -37.83
C VAL A 21 -7.38 1.75 -37.86
N PHE A 22 -7.80 1.28 -36.69
CA PHE A 22 -9.09 0.61 -36.52
C PHE A 22 -10.18 1.65 -36.34
N GLY A 23 -11.02 1.82 -37.37
CA GLY A 23 -12.31 2.49 -37.24
C GLY A 23 -13.28 1.59 -36.48
N GLY A 24 -13.48 1.86 -35.20
CA GLY A 24 -14.52 1.27 -34.36
C GLY A 24 -15.34 2.39 -33.71
N ALA A 25 -16.65 2.22 -33.68
CA ALA A 25 -17.59 3.16 -33.06
C ALA A 25 -17.13 3.49 -31.62
N GLY A 26 -17.08 4.79 -31.29
CA GLY A 26 -16.65 5.27 -29.99
C GLY A 26 -17.47 4.63 -28.87
N ALA A 27 -16.86 3.67 -28.18
CA ALA A 27 -17.16 3.50 -26.77
C ALA A 27 -16.77 4.84 -26.12
N ALA A 28 -17.72 5.48 -25.44
CA ALA A 28 -17.36 6.58 -24.57
C ALA A 28 -16.26 6.03 -23.64
N GLU A 29 -15.13 6.74 -23.55
CA GLU A 29 -14.22 6.47 -22.44
C GLU A 29 -15.06 6.63 -21.15
N PRO A 30 -15.00 5.66 -20.22
CA PRO A 30 -15.71 5.79 -18.95
C PRO A 30 -15.34 7.15 -18.36
N GLU A 31 -16.34 7.93 -17.93
CA GLU A 31 -16.06 9.18 -17.22
C GLU A 31 -15.14 8.84 -16.04
N SER A 32 -13.97 9.48 -16.00
CA SER A 32 -13.10 9.43 -14.81
C SER A 32 -13.95 9.79 -13.59
N GLY A 33 -13.68 9.11 -12.48
CA GLY A 33 -14.39 9.37 -11.25
C GLY A 33 -13.57 8.97 -10.05
N HIS A 34 -14.23 8.38 -9.06
CA HIS A 34 -13.57 7.79 -7.92
C HIS A 34 -14.15 6.41 -7.68
N PHE A 35 -13.31 5.50 -7.23
CA PHE A 35 -13.74 4.17 -6.82
C PHE A 35 -13.65 4.05 -5.30
N VAL A 36 -14.75 3.58 -4.68
CA VAL A 36 -14.78 3.22 -3.26
C VAL A 36 -15.13 1.75 -3.13
N ASP A 37 -14.19 0.96 -2.60
CA ASP A 37 -14.41 -0.46 -2.36
C ASP A 37 -15.67 -0.66 -1.48
N PRO A 38 -16.55 -1.61 -1.80
CA PRO A 38 -17.80 -1.80 -1.06
C PRO A 38 -17.64 -2.14 0.42
N THR A 39 -16.44 -2.51 0.86
CA THR A 39 -16.12 -2.78 2.27
C THR A 39 -15.58 -1.55 3.01
N ALA A 40 -15.23 -0.47 2.29
CA ALA A 40 -14.91 0.81 2.90
C ALA A 40 -16.15 1.40 3.58
N ARG A 41 -15.92 2.17 4.65
CA ARG A 41 -16.97 2.73 5.48
C ARG A 41 -16.92 4.25 5.45
N LEU A 42 -17.92 4.84 4.82
CA LEU A 42 -18.13 6.29 4.76
C LEU A 42 -19.15 6.73 5.81
N ILE A 43 -18.71 7.44 6.84
CA ILE A 43 -19.56 8.01 7.89
C ILE A 43 -19.77 9.50 7.58
N ASN A 44 -21.03 9.93 7.55
CA ASN A 44 -21.44 11.26 7.10
C ASN A 44 -21.00 11.56 5.65
N ALA A 45 -21.20 10.60 4.74
CA ALA A 45 -20.73 10.62 3.34
C ALA A 45 -21.01 11.92 2.57
N LYS A 46 -22.11 12.63 2.86
CA LYS A 46 -22.41 13.95 2.25
C LYS A 46 -21.37 15.05 2.53
N ARG A 47 -20.44 14.83 3.45
CA ARG A 47 -19.33 15.71 3.84
C ARG A 47 -17.97 15.14 3.44
N ILE A 48 -17.97 14.10 2.62
CA ILE A 48 -16.77 13.50 2.05
C ILE A 48 -16.80 13.85 0.57
N HIS A 49 -15.74 14.50 0.10
CA HIS A 49 -15.60 14.95 -1.27
C HIS A 49 -14.36 14.28 -1.87
N PHE A 50 -14.55 13.67 -3.03
CA PHE A 50 -13.49 13.03 -3.80
C PHE A 50 -13.23 13.88 -5.04
N GLY A 51 -11.96 14.03 -5.39
CA GLY A 51 -11.52 14.44 -6.71
C GLY A 51 -11.66 13.33 -7.73
N GLU A 52 -11.05 13.54 -8.89
CA GLU A 52 -10.94 12.57 -9.98
C GLU A 52 -9.82 11.55 -9.71
N LEU A 53 -9.92 10.35 -10.28
CA LEU A 53 -8.93 9.28 -10.17
C LEU A 53 -8.60 8.89 -8.71
N VAL A 54 -9.59 9.03 -7.81
CA VAL A 54 -9.40 8.66 -6.39
C VAL A 54 -9.72 7.19 -6.17
N TYR A 55 -8.78 6.45 -5.59
CA TYR A 55 -8.97 5.06 -5.18
C TYR A 55 -9.11 4.93 -3.66
N VAL A 56 -10.24 4.39 -3.19
CA VAL A 56 -10.45 4.03 -1.76
C VAL A 56 -10.55 2.52 -1.63
N ALA A 57 -9.53 1.93 -1.01
CA ALA A 57 -9.31 0.50 -0.93
C ALA A 57 -10.14 -0.18 0.17
N PRO A 58 -10.11 -1.53 0.25
CA PRO A 58 -10.84 -2.30 1.25
C PRO A 58 -10.70 -1.84 2.70
N PHE A 59 -11.83 -1.85 3.40
CA PHE A 59 -11.92 -1.60 4.84
C PHE A 59 -11.40 -0.24 5.34
N ALA A 60 -11.05 0.69 4.43
CA ALA A 60 -10.80 2.08 4.78
C ALA A 60 -12.02 2.67 5.50
N THR A 61 -11.79 3.50 6.52
CA THR A 61 -12.84 4.23 7.21
C THR A 61 -12.62 5.72 7.02
N LEU A 62 -13.56 6.37 6.36
CA LEU A 62 -13.60 7.81 6.21
C LEU A 62 -14.75 8.34 7.06
N LYS A 63 -14.40 9.05 8.14
CA LYS A 63 -15.32 9.51 9.16
C LYS A 63 -15.33 11.04 9.21
N ALA A 64 -16.24 11.64 8.46
CA ALA A 64 -16.53 13.06 8.59
C ALA A 64 -17.35 13.33 9.85
N GLY A 65 -17.18 14.51 10.45
CA GLY A 65 -17.97 14.92 11.61
C GLY A 65 -19.35 15.44 11.24
N THR A 66 -20.04 16.03 12.20
CA THR A 66 -21.40 16.55 12.02
C THR A 66 -21.42 18.03 11.68
N ASP A 67 -20.36 18.76 12.02
CA ASP A 67 -20.29 20.21 11.92
C ASP A 67 -19.74 20.68 10.56
N GLY A 68 -19.96 21.97 10.23
CA GLY A 68 -19.54 22.54 8.94
C GLY A 68 -18.03 22.46 8.67
N GLY A 69 -17.21 22.54 9.71
CA GLY A 69 -15.73 22.48 9.64
C GLY A 69 -15.13 21.08 9.79
N GLN A 70 -15.94 20.02 9.80
CA GLN A 70 -15.52 18.63 10.02
C GLN A 70 -15.80 17.77 8.77
N ARG A 71 -15.11 18.09 7.68
CA ARG A 71 -15.27 17.40 6.38
C ARG A 71 -13.99 16.67 5.98
N ILE A 72 -14.13 15.74 5.04
CA ILE A 72 -13.01 15.07 4.37
C ILE A 72 -13.01 15.55 2.91
N VAL A 73 -11.87 16.03 2.43
CA VAL A 73 -11.65 16.38 1.03
C VAL A 73 -10.42 15.64 0.55
N ILE A 74 -10.58 14.82 -0.49
CA ILE A 74 -9.51 14.05 -1.11
C ILE A 74 -9.31 14.60 -2.51
N GLY A 75 -8.13 15.10 -2.82
CA GLY A 75 -7.81 15.65 -4.14
C GLY A 75 -7.54 14.58 -5.20
N ASP A 76 -7.36 15.04 -6.43
CA ASP A 76 -7.26 14.18 -7.61
C ASP A 76 -6.06 13.22 -7.54
N GLY A 77 -6.16 12.04 -8.18
CA GLY A 77 -5.07 11.06 -8.28
C GLY A 77 -4.58 10.52 -6.93
N SER A 78 -5.33 10.74 -5.85
CA SER A 78 -4.95 10.34 -4.49
C SER A 78 -5.55 8.99 -4.11
N ASP A 79 -4.88 8.25 -3.24
CA ASP A 79 -5.34 6.96 -2.75
C ASP A 79 -5.49 6.88 -1.22
N VAL A 80 -6.45 6.06 -0.81
CA VAL A 80 -6.73 5.73 0.60
C VAL A 80 -6.74 4.22 0.72
N GLN A 81 -5.61 3.66 1.13
CA GLN A 81 -5.37 2.22 1.05
C GLN A 81 -6.03 1.42 2.18
N ASP A 82 -5.78 0.12 2.18
CA ASP A 82 -6.47 -0.84 3.03
C ASP A 82 -6.39 -0.50 4.50
N ASN A 83 -7.53 -0.60 5.19
CA ASN A 83 -7.63 -0.38 6.64
C ASN A 83 -7.21 1.02 7.14
N VAL A 84 -7.03 2.00 6.25
CA VAL A 84 -6.78 3.40 6.59
C VAL A 84 -7.92 4.01 7.40
N LEU A 85 -7.59 4.94 8.30
CA LEU A 85 -8.56 5.77 9.01
C LEU A 85 -8.35 7.25 8.69
N LEU A 86 -9.33 7.88 8.05
CA LEU A 86 -9.45 9.34 8.03
C LEU A 86 -10.55 9.76 9.01
N ASP A 87 -10.18 10.41 10.11
CA ASP A 87 -11.12 10.90 11.12
C ASP A 87 -11.12 12.43 11.18
N ALA A 88 -12.13 13.03 10.55
CA ALA A 88 -12.32 14.47 10.53
C ALA A 88 -13.29 14.96 11.64
N THR A 89 -13.52 14.18 12.70
CA THR A 89 -14.37 14.62 13.81
C THR A 89 -13.71 15.69 14.68
N GLY A 90 -12.37 15.76 14.72
CA GLY A 90 -11.62 16.82 15.39
C GLY A 90 -11.44 18.10 14.56
N GLY A 91 -11.65 18.03 13.25
CA GLY A 91 -11.44 19.13 12.30
C GLY A 91 -11.34 18.60 10.87
N THR A 92 -11.26 19.48 9.87
CA THR A 92 -11.18 19.06 8.46
C THR A 92 -9.93 18.22 8.19
N VAL A 93 -10.08 17.11 7.46
CA VAL A 93 -8.97 16.41 6.82
C VAL A 93 -9.01 16.78 5.33
N ARG A 94 -7.91 17.31 4.81
CA ARG A 94 -7.81 17.75 3.41
C ARG A 94 -6.53 17.23 2.78
N THR A 95 -6.64 16.54 1.67
CA THR A 95 -5.49 16.21 0.82
C THR A 95 -5.43 17.15 -0.39
N GLY A 96 -4.23 17.37 -0.90
CA GLY A 96 -4.02 17.86 -2.26
C GLY A 96 -4.20 16.74 -3.28
N ARG A 97 -3.63 16.96 -4.47
CA ARG A 97 -3.54 15.94 -5.51
C ARG A 97 -2.37 14.99 -5.24
N ASP A 98 -2.43 13.80 -5.84
CA ASP A 98 -1.36 12.80 -5.86
C ASP A 98 -0.88 12.43 -4.43
N VAL A 99 -1.81 12.34 -3.48
CA VAL A 99 -1.53 11.99 -2.08
C VAL A 99 -1.77 10.50 -1.84
N ILE A 100 -0.79 9.85 -1.25
CA ILE A 100 -0.82 8.42 -0.92
C ILE A 100 -1.01 8.27 0.58
N ILE A 101 -2.11 7.64 0.99
CA ILE A 101 -2.35 7.27 2.39
C ILE A 101 -2.31 5.75 2.49
N ALA A 102 -1.13 5.22 2.83
CA ALA A 102 -0.81 3.81 2.70
C ALA A 102 -1.45 2.93 3.78
N HIS A 103 -1.39 1.62 3.56
CA HIS A 103 -2.12 0.63 4.36
C HIS A 103 -2.00 0.84 5.89
N GLY A 104 -3.14 0.82 6.57
CA GLY A 104 -3.23 0.93 8.03
C GLY A 104 -2.95 2.31 8.61
N ALA A 105 -2.53 3.30 7.81
CA ALA A 105 -2.26 4.66 8.26
C ALA A 105 -3.51 5.35 8.86
N SER A 106 -3.27 6.41 9.63
CA SER A 106 -4.34 7.22 10.22
C SER A 106 -4.08 8.71 10.08
N VAL A 107 -5.13 9.46 9.73
CA VAL A 107 -5.12 10.92 9.66
C VAL A 107 -6.25 11.45 10.53
N LEU A 108 -5.90 12.19 11.58
CA LEU A 108 -6.83 12.77 12.54
C LEU A 108 -6.87 14.29 12.33
N GLY A 109 -8.05 14.81 12.00
CA GLY A 109 -8.24 16.22 11.69
C GLY A 109 -8.18 17.12 12.93
N PRO A 110 -7.79 18.41 12.79
CA PRO A 110 -7.53 19.10 11.52
C PRO A 110 -6.17 18.75 10.90
N ALA A 111 -6.14 18.32 9.64
CA ALA A 111 -4.90 17.91 8.98
C ALA A 111 -4.91 18.26 7.48
N GLU A 112 -3.75 18.64 6.97
CA GLU A 112 -3.52 18.94 5.55
C GLU A 112 -2.35 18.13 5.01
N ILE A 113 -2.53 17.45 3.88
CA ILE A 113 -1.49 16.59 3.28
C ILE A 113 -1.37 16.97 1.81
N GLY A 114 -0.18 17.33 1.33
CA GLY A 114 0.08 17.68 -0.08
C GLY A 114 -0.70 18.89 -0.61
N VAL A 115 -1.32 19.68 0.27
CA VAL A 115 -2.10 20.86 -0.13
C VAL A 115 -1.18 22.02 -0.52
N GLU A 116 -0.25 22.34 0.38
CA GLU A 116 0.74 23.41 0.26
C GLU A 116 2.15 22.80 0.19
N GLY A 117 3.16 23.64 -0.04
CA GLY A 117 4.54 23.20 -0.26
C GLY A 117 5.00 23.35 -1.70
N THR A 118 6.18 22.81 -1.99
CA THR A 118 6.90 22.98 -3.25
C THR A 118 7.33 21.64 -3.82
N CYS A 119 7.40 21.56 -5.14
CA CYS A 119 7.89 20.39 -5.87
C CYS A 119 9.27 20.69 -6.43
N PRO A 120 10.14 19.68 -6.63
CA PRO A 120 11.30 19.81 -7.51
C PRO A 120 10.86 20.30 -8.91
N GLU A 121 11.69 21.13 -9.57
CA GLU A 121 11.33 21.77 -10.86
C GLU A 121 10.98 20.75 -11.96
N ASP A 122 11.67 19.60 -11.97
CA ASP A 122 11.50 18.54 -12.97
C ASP A 122 10.56 17.41 -12.51
N ALA A 123 9.89 17.56 -11.37
CA ALA A 123 9.00 16.52 -10.84
C ALA A 123 7.73 16.39 -11.69
N VAL A 124 7.55 15.22 -12.31
CA VAL A 124 6.32 14.87 -13.06
C VAL A 124 5.15 14.63 -12.10
N ILE A 125 5.42 13.87 -11.03
CA ILE A 125 4.49 13.61 -9.92
C ILE A 125 5.08 14.24 -8.67
N CYS A 126 4.26 15.00 -7.94
CA CYS A 126 4.66 15.70 -6.73
C CYS A 126 3.88 15.18 -5.52
N ALA A 127 4.08 13.89 -5.24
CA ALA A 127 3.29 13.18 -4.27
C ALA A 127 3.67 13.52 -2.82
N SER A 128 2.73 13.28 -1.91
CA SER A 128 3.00 13.21 -0.46
C SER A 128 2.60 11.83 0.03
N PHE A 129 3.36 11.25 0.95
CA PHE A 129 3.20 9.84 1.32
C PHE A 129 3.08 9.64 2.82
N ILE A 130 1.98 9.04 3.27
CA ILE A 130 1.77 8.61 4.66
C ILE A 130 1.90 7.09 4.70
N SER A 131 3.01 6.60 5.25
CA SER A 131 3.42 5.20 5.18
C SER A 131 2.63 4.26 6.11
N PHE A 132 2.96 2.98 6.03
CA PHE A 132 2.34 1.86 6.72
C PHE A 132 2.22 2.10 8.23
N ASN A 133 0.98 2.01 8.73
CA ASN A 133 0.63 2.23 10.13
C ASN A 133 1.16 3.57 10.73
N ALA A 134 1.50 4.56 9.89
CA ALA A 134 1.87 5.90 10.35
C ALA A 134 0.64 6.70 10.81
N GLN A 135 0.88 7.80 11.54
CA GLN A 135 -0.17 8.69 11.99
C GLN A 135 0.16 10.16 11.75
N VAL A 136 -0.78 10.86 11.15
CA VAL A 136 -0.83 12.33 11.09
C VAL A 136 -1.96 12.77 12.01
N ASP A 137 -1.66 13.51 13.06
CA ASP A 137 -2.64 13.95 14.05
C ASP A 137 -2.57 15.47 14.20
N GLY A 138 -3.53 16.20 13.64
CA GLY A 138 -3.56 17.64 13.80
C GLY A 138 -2.47 18.41 13.01
N ALA A 139 -1.86 17.81 11.99
CA ALA A 139 -0.58 18.24 11.40
C ALA A 139 -0.69 18.60 9.91
N ILE A 140 0.37 19.26 9.40
CA ILE A 140 0.52 19.61 7.98
C ILE A 140 1.68 18.81 7.40
N ILE A 141 1.43 18.05 6.33
CA ILE A 141 2.44 17.37 5.54
C ILE A 141 2.45 18.06 4.18
N GLU A 142 3.53 18.74 3.84
CA GLU A 142 3.63 19.46 2.56
C GLU A 142 3.78 18.50 1.37
N LYS A 143 3.68 19.04 0.16
CA LYS A 143 4.04 18.36 -1.10
C LYS A 143 5.49 17.85 -1.05
N ASP A 144 5.78 16.75 -1.75
CA ASP A 144 7.12 16.12 -1.74
C ASP A 144 7.61 15.77 -0.33
N ALA A 145 6.71 15.51 0.62
CA ALA A 145 7.05 15.12 1.98
C ALA A 145 6.48 13.73 2.33
N MET A 146 7.16 13.04 3.25
CA MET A 146 6.77 11.69 3.65
C MET A 146 6.74 11.50 5.17
N VAL A 147 5.76 10.73 5.63
CA VAL A 147 5.72 10.21 6.99
C VAL A 147 6.02 8.71 6.93
N SER A 148 7.20 8.32 7.40
CA SER A 148 7.70 6.96 7.35
C SER A 148 6.91 5.98 8.23
N GLY A 149 7.11 4.69 7.97
CA GLY A 149 6.38 3.61 8.61
C GLY A 149 6.44 3.70 10.13
N LEU A 150 5.29 3.52 10.78
CA LEU A 150 5.12 3.62 12.23
C LEU A 150 5.53 4.97 12.85
N SER A 151 5.77 6.03 12.08
CA SER A 151 5.98 7.37 12.63
C SER A 151 4.67 8.06 12.97
N ARG A 152 4.70 9.01 13.91
CA ARG A 152 3.60 9.92 14.24
C ARG A 152 4.06 11.36 14.13
N VAL A 153 3.25 12.19 13.49
CA VAL A 153 3.39 13.65 13.45
C VAL A 153 2.22 14.24 14.21
N GLY A 154 2.53 14.91 15.33
CA GLY A 154 1.55 15.44 16.27
C GLY A 154 1.01 16.83 15.93
N PRO A 155 0.05 17.33 16.72
CA PRO A 155 -0.72 18.53 16.36
C PRO A 155 0.13 19.79 16.21
N GLY A 156 -0.13 20.54 15.15
CA GLY A 156 0.54 21.81 14.86
C GLY A 156 1.95 21.68 14.29
N VAL A 157 2.43 20.46 14.03
CA VAL A 157 3.71 20.22 13.34
C VAL A 157 3.50 20.26 11.83
N THR A 158 4.41 20.92 11.13
CA THR A 158 4.54 20.88 9.68
C THR A 158 5.77 20.06 9.31
N ILE A 159 5.61 19.05 8.45
CA ILE A 159 6.72 18.40 7.74
C ILE A 159 6.92 19.11 6.40
N PRO A 160 8.02 19.86 6.22
CA PRO A 160 8.28 20.61 5.00
C PRO A 160 8.52 19.72 3.78
N SER A 161 8.35 20.32 2.61
CA SER A 161 8.64 19.72 1.32
C SER A 161 10.09 19.22 1.23
N GLY A 162 10.29 18.08 0.59
CA GLY A 162 11.60 17.45 0.43
C GLY A 162 12.13 16.74 1.68
N LEU A 163 11.30 16.55 2.71
CA LEU A 163 11.67 15.85 3.94
C LEU A 163 10.80 14.63 4.20
N LYS A 164 11.44 13.57 4.71
CA LYS A 164 10.79 12.36 5.21
C LYS A 164 11.15 12.12 6.67
N THR A 165 10.17 11.74 7.48
CA THR A 165 10.42 11.41 8.89
C THR A 165 11.29 10.15 9.02
N ILE A 166 12.02 10.02 10.11
CA ILE A 166 12.68 8.75 10.46
C ILE A 166 11.59 7.78 10.96
N ALA A 167 11.65 6.52 10.53
CA ALA A 167 10.66 5.50 10.88
C ALA A 167 10.53 5.30 12.40
N GLY A 168 9.29 5.15 12.88
CA GLY A 168 8.98 4.94 14.30
C GLY A 168 8.96 6.18 15.20
N ARG A 169 9.41 7.34 14.71
CA ARG A 169 9.50 8.57 15.51
C ARG A 169 8.15 9.19 15.84
N ASN A 170 8.03 9.78 17.02
CA ASN A 170 6.88 10.59 17.43
C ASN A 170 7.30 12.07 17.51
N ILE A 171 6.96 12.84 16.47
CA ILE A 171 7.33 14.26 16.36
C ILE A 171 6.20 15.10 16.96
N GLU A 172 6.45 15.76 18.09
CA GLU A 172 5.43 16.48 18.86
C GLU A 172 5.58 18.00 18.81
N SER A 173 6.70 18.50 18.25
CA SER A 173 6.94 19.93 18.08
C SER A 173 7.72 20.26 16.80
N GLN A 174 7.52 21.47 16.27
CA GLN A 174 8.24 21.93 15.08
C GLN A 174 9.76 21.95 15.26
N ALA A 175 10.24 22.08 16.52
CA ALA A 175 11.66 22.10 16.84
C ALA A 175 12.34 20.75 16.62
N GLU A 176 11.59 19.64 16.69
CA GLU A 176 12.11 18.28 16.51
C GLU A 176 12.28 17.91 15.02
N VAL A 177 11.54 18.56 14.12
CA VAL A 177 11.47 18.19 12.69
C VAL A 177 12.86 18.08 12.06
N ALA A 178 13.77 19.02 12.35
CA ALA A 178 15.11 18.99 11.77
C ALA A 178 15.97 17.79 12.24
N ALA A 179 15.72 17.26 13.44
CA ALA A 179 16.45 16.12 13.99
C ALA A 179 15.79 14.77 13.64
N GLU A 180 14.47 14.78 13.43
CA GLU A 180 13.67 13.57 13.21
C GLU A 180 13.24 13.37 11.75
N THR A 181 13.84 14.12 10.83
CA THR A 181 13.64 13.96 9.39
C THR A 181 14.97 13.81 8.64
N THR A 182 14.87 13.27 7.44
CA THR A 182 15.94 13.17 6.46
C THR A 182 15.42 13.66 5.11
N PRO A 183 16.28 14.02 4.15
CA PRO A 183 15.83 14.39 2.82
C PRO A 183 15.06 13.26 2.11
N VAL A 184 14.02 13.62 1.37
CA VAL A 184 13.42 12.76 0.35
C VAL A 184 14.45 12.55 -0.76
N THR A 185 14.69 11.29 -1.09
CA THR A 185 15.63 10.86 -2.13
C THR A 185 14.91 10.64 -3.46
N GLU A 186 15.65 10.52 -4.55
CA GLU A 186 15.04 10.22 -5.85
C GLU A 186 14.36 8.86 -5.87
N ALA A 187 14.94 7.85 -5.21
CA ALA A 187 14.33 6.54 -5.08
C ALA A 187 12.99 6.58 -4.31
N ASP A 188 12.84 7.51 -3.36
CA ASP A 188 11.55 7.70 -2.69
C ASP A 188 10.50 8.29 -3.64
N ARG A 189 10.90 9.22 -4.53
CA ARG A 189 10.00 9.82 -5.52
C ARG A 189 9.60 8.84 -6.61
N GLU A 190 10.55 8.05 -7.11
CA GLU A 190 10.28 6.94 -8.04
C GLU A 190 9.30 5.94 -7.41
N PHE A 191 9.52 5.58 -6.15
CA PHE A 191 8.59 4.74 -5.40
C PHE A 191 7.18 5.36 -5.31
N MET A 192 7.06 6.62 -4.89
CA MET A 192 5.75 7.29 -4.82
C MET A 192 5.09 7.41 -6.20
N SER A 193 5.86 7.69 -7.25
CA SER A 193 5.38 7.75 -8.62
C SER A 193 4.79 6.42 -9.08
N GLY A 194 5.44 5.29 -8.76
CA GLY A 194 4.91 3.96 -9.04
C GLY A 194 3.60 3.69 -8.31
N VAL A 195 3.50 4.07 -7.03
CA VAL A 195 2.26 3.90 -6.25
C VAL A 195 1.10 4.72 -6.84
N ILE A 196 1.34 5.96 -7.28
CA ILE A 196 0.31 6.78 -7.96
C ILE A 196 -0.14 6.10 -9.25
N HIS A 197 0.80 5.70 -10.12
CA HIS A 197 0.49 5.03 -11.39
C HIS A 197 -0.46 3.85 -11.21
N VAL A 198 -0.12 2.96 -10.27
CA VAL A 198 -0.93 1.76 -9.97
C VAL A 198 -2.31 2.13 -9.44
N ASN A 199 -2.40 3.11 -8.52
CA ASN A 199 -3.67 3.44 -7.88
C ASN A 199 -4.63 4.20 -8.80
N GLU A 200 -4.12 5.02 -9.72
CA GLU A 200 -4.94 5.61 -10.79
C GLU A 200 -5.52 4.51 -11.71
N ALA A 201 -4.72 3.50 -12.07
CA ALA A 201 -5.21 2.35 -12.82
C ALA A 201 -6.24 1.52 -12.02
N PHE A 202 -6.08 1.41 -10.69
CA PHE A 202 -7.05 0.76 -9.83
C PHE A 202 -8.40 1.46 -9.78
N GLU A 203 -8.45 2.79 -9.76
CA GLU A 203 -9.72 3.52 -9.80
C GLU A 203 -10.57 3.05 -10.98
N LEU A 204 -10.01 3.14 -12.18
CA LEU A 204 -10.69 2.79 -13.41
C LEU A 204 -11.04 1.31 -13.49
N SER A 205 -10.05 0.44 -13.24
CA SER A 205 -10.20 -1.00 -13.46
C SER A 205 -11.16 -1.64 -12.44
N TYR A 206 -11.19 -1.17 -11.20
CA TYR A 206 -12.17 -1.62 -10.22
C TYR A 206 -13.58 -1.06 -10.47
N ALA A 207 -13.70 0.17 -10.99
CA ALA A 207 -14.99 0.71 -11.41
C ALA A 207 -15.60 -0.17 -12.51
N GLN A 208 -14.83 -0.49 -13.55
CA GLN A 208 -15.26 -1.39 -14.63
C GLN A 208 -15.65 -2.78 -14.10
N LEU A 209 -14.83 -3.37 -13.22
CA LEU A 209 -15.13 -4.67 -12.62
C LEU A 209 -16.45 -4.65 -11.81
N ALA A 210 -16.75 -3.54 -11.14
CA ALA A 210 -18.00 -3.35 -10.40
C ALA A 210 -19.21 -3.12 -11.30
N GLU A 211 -19.02 -2.45 -12.45
CA GLU A 211 -20.05 -2.25 -13.49
C GLU A 211 -20.43 -3.56 -14.17
N GLU A 212 -19.45 -4.39 -14.51
CA GLU A 212 -19.69 -5.75 -15.04
C GLU A 212 -20.61 -6.52 -14.10
N LYS A 213 -20.28 -6.54 -12.81
CA LYS A 213 -21.13 -7.10 -11.76
C LYS A 213 -20.68 -6.61 -10.39
N ARG A 214 -21.58 -5.94 -9.66
CA ARG A 214 -21.32 -5.43 -8.29
C ARG A 214 -20.82 -6.47 -7.28
N SER A 215 -20.99 -7.77 -7.56
CA SER A 215 -20.46 -8.84 -6.72
C SER A 215 -18.99 -9.18 -6.97
N ASN A 216 -18.37 -8.68 -8.04
CA ASN A 216 -16.98 -8.97 -8.39
C ASN A 216 -16.00 -8.24 -7.45
N VAL A 217 -16.38 -7.05 -6.98
CA VAL A 217 -15.60 -6.27 -6.02
C VAL A 217 -15.91 -6.60 -4.55
N LYS A 218 -16.24 -7.86 -4.24
CA LYS A 218 -16.62 -8.29 -2.87
C LYS A 218 -16.05 -9.65 -2.53
N GLY A 219 -15.74 -9.86 -1.25
CA GLY A 219 -15.34 -11.15 -0.70
C GLY A 219 -14.08 -11.72 -1.37
N ILE A 220 -14.06 -13.04 -1.55
CA ILE A 220 -13.03 -13.75 -2.33
C ILE A 220 -13.42 -13.64 -3.81
N ASN A 221 -12.57 -13.01 -4.62
CA ASN A 221 -12.94 -12.69 -5.99
C ASN A 221 -11.75 -12.40 -6.89
N TYR A 222 -12.06 -12.09 -8.14
CA TYR A 222 -11.09 -11.58 -9.09
C TYR A 222 -10.47 -10.27 -8.61
N ASP A 223 -9.22 -10.08 -8.98
CA ASP A 223 -8.66 -8.76 -9.26
C ASP A 223 -9.26 -8.22 -10.59
N PRO A 224 -9.01 -6.96 -10.97
CA PRO A 224 -9.57 -6.43 -12.21
C PRO A 224 -8.85 -6.94 -13.47
N GLY A 225 -7.52 -7.10 -13.40
CA GLY A 225 -6.66 -7.42 -14.54
C GLY A 225 -6.69 -6.38 -15.66
N GLY A 226 -6.10 -6.71 -16.80
CA GLY A 226 -6.21 -5.93 -18.04
C GLY A 226 -5.49 -4.58 -18.02
N ASN A 227 -4.46 -4.44 -17.21
CA ASN A 227 -3.55 -3.29 -17.19
C ASN A 227 -2.10 -3.73 -17.43
N ASP A 228 -1.15 -2.80 -17.42
CA ASP A 228 0.25 -3.04 -17.77
C ASP A 228 1.03 -3.85 -16.72
N PHE A 229 0.71 -3.65 -15.44
CA PHE A 229 1.34 -4.37 -14.32
C PHE A 229 0.66 -5.70 -13.97
N ASN A 230 -0.64 -5.80 -14.26
CA ASN A 230 -1.48 -6.96 -14.03
C ASN A 230 -2.33 -7.25 -15.29
N PRO A 231 -1.75 -7.98 -16.27
CA PRO A 231 -2.37 -8.18 -17.58
C PRO A 231 -3.49 -9.22 -17.56
N GLU A 232 -3.39 -10.22 -16.67
CA GLU A 232 -4.36 -11.30 -16.55
C GLU A 232 -5.37 -11.01 -15.44
N ARG A 233 -6.47 -11.76 -15.41
CA ARG A 233 -7.49 -11.63 -14.37
C ARG A 233 -7.54 -12.95 -13.63
N ASP A 234 -7.24 -12.91 -12.34
CA ASP A 234 -6.93 -14.07 -11.55
C ASP A 234 -7.92 -14.26 -10.40
N LEU A 235 -8.20 -15.53 -10.10
CA LEU A 235 -9.07 -15.90 -8.99
C LEU A 235 -8.24 -16.59 -7.91
N PRO A 236 -8.45 -16.27 -6.62
CA PRO A 236 -7.74 -16.94 -5.54
C PRO A 236 -7.94 -18.46 -5.57
N VAL A 237 -6.86 -19.19 -5.27
CA VAL A 237 -6.85 -20.65 -5.20
C VAL A 237 -6.74 -21.08 -3.74
N LEU A 238 -7.76 -21.77 -3.22
CA LEU A 238 -7.76 -22.29 -1.85
C LEU A 238 -7.68 -23.81 -1.86
N ALA A 239 -6.65 -24.37 -1.23
CA ALA A 239 -6.37 -25.80 -1.21
C ALA A 239 -6.45 -26.45 -2.61
N GLY A 240 -5.84 -25.78 -3.61
CA GLY A 240 -5.82 -26.23 -5.01
C GLY A 240 -7.13 -26.03 -5.78
N THR A 241 -8.10 -25.31 -5.23
CA THR A 241 -9.38 -25.02 -5.90
C THR A 241 -9.56 -23.51 -6.08
N GLU A 242 -9.69 -23.07 -7.32
CA GLU A 242 -10.18 -21.72 -7.65
C GLU A 242 -11.47 -21.42 -6.88
N THR A 243 -11.46 -20.36 -6.08
CA THR A 243 -12.54 -20.06 -5.14
C THR A 243 -13.05 -18.65 -5.34
N ARG A 244 -14.36 -18.55 -5.58
CA ARG A 244 -15.09 -17.28 -5.60
C ARG A 244 -16.21 -17.30 -4.59
N ASP A 245 -16.17 -16.39 -3.63
CA ASP A 245 -17.26 -16.18 -2.68
C ASP A 245 -17.42 -14.69 -2.35
N PRO A 246 -18.34 -13.99 -3.03
CA PRO A 246 -18.64 -12.58 -2.76
C PRO A 246 -19.20 -12.28 -1.37
N ARG A 247 -19.59 -13.30 -0.60
CA ARG A 247 -20.15 -13.14 0.76
C ARG A 247 -19.10 -13.30 1.85
N PHE A 248 -17.89 -13.72 1.51
CA PHE A 248 -16.82 -13.87 2.48
C PHE A 248 -16.52 -12.51 3.15
N ARG A 249 -16.24 -12.53 4.45
CA ARG A 249 -16.15 -11.32 5.28
C ARG A 249 -14.89 -10.48 5.02
N ASN A 250 -13.91 -11.04 4.33
CA ASN A 250 -12.59 -10.47 4.05
C ASN A 250 -12.41 -10.31 2.54
N ARG A 251 -11.45 -9.48 2.12
CA ARG A 251 -11.08 -9.32 0.70
C ARG A 251 -9.85 -10.18 0.44
N ILE A 252 -9.99 -11.17 -0.43
CA ILE A 252 -8.90 -12.01 -0.92
C ILE A 252 -9.05 -11.99 -2.44
N ILE A 253 -8.10 -11.39 -3.16
CA ILE A 253 -8.25 -11.07 -4.58
C ILE A 253 -6.99 -11.29 -5.39
N GLY A 254 -7.17 -11.61 -6.67
CA GLY A 254 -6.10 -11.87 -7.63
C GLY A 254 -5.41 -13.21 -7.41
N ALA A 255 -4.17 -13.30 -7.88
CA ALA A 255 -3.33 -14.50 -7.84
C ALA A 255 -2.83 -14.87 -6.43
N VAL A 256 -3.76 -15.03 -5.48
CA VAL A 256 -3.51 -15.50 -4.12
C VAL A 256 -3.76 -17.00 -4.05
N SER A 257 -2.69 -17.78 -3.86
CA SER A 257 -2.75 -19.22 -3.61
C SER A 257 -2.52 -19.50 -2.13
N MET A 258 -3.48 -20.18 -1.49
CA MET A 258 -3.38 -20.59 -0.09
C MET A 258 -3.57 -22.10 0.04
N VAL A 259 -2.72 -22.76 0.84
CA VAL A 259 -2.86 -24.20 1.12
C VAL A 259 -4.09 -24.52 1.97
N ASP A 260 -4.61 -23.53 2.69
CA ASP A 260 -5.76 -23.68 3.58
C ASP A 260 -7.08 -23.75 2.83
N THR A 261 -7.94 -24.69 3.24
CA THR A 261 -9.32 -24.78 2.75
C THR A 261 -10.13 -23.55 3.18
N TYR A 262 -11.18 -23.21 2.41
CA TYR A 262 -12.17 -22.19 2.78
C TYR A 262 -12.66 -22.33 4.24
N ARG A 263 -13.02 -23.54 4.67
CA ARG A 263 -13.54 -23.79 6.03
C ARG A 263 -12.49 -23.53 7.11
N ARG A 264 -11.21 -23.74 6.80
CA ARG A 264 -10.12 -23.42 7.71
C ARG A 264 -9.94 -21.91 7.80
N LEU A 265 -9.86 -21.22 6.66
CA LEU A 265 -9.75 -19.76 6.64
C LEU A 265 -10.93 -19.09 7.37
N ASP A 266 -12.15 -19.60 7.18
CA ASP A 266 -13.33 -19.06 7.88
C ASP A 266 -13.21 -19.12 9.41
N ARG A 267 -12.49 -20.11 9.96
CA ARG A 267 -12.24 -20.23 11.41
C ARG A 267 -11.04 -19.44 11.91
N HIS A 268 -9.96 -19.36 11.14
CA HIS A 268 -8.67 -18.81 11.60
C HIS A 268 -8.46 -17.33 11.30
N LEU A 269 -9.15 -16.81 10.28
CA LEU A 269 -9.06 -15.39 9.94
C LEU A 269 -10.00 -14.56 10.82
N GLY A 270 -9.53 -13.41 11.26
CA GLY A 270 -10.36 -12.36 11.83
C GLY A 270 -11.31 -11.73 10.80
N ARG A 271 -11.55 -10.43 10.97
CA ARG A 271 -12.41 -9.60 10.12
C ARG A 271 -11.61 -8.45 9.51
N ASN A 272 -12.10 -7.93 8.39
CA ASN A 272 -11.53 -6.79 7.69
C ASN A 272 -10.08 -7.04 7.23
N ILE A 273 -9.78 -8.30 6.87
CA ILE A 273 -8.49 -8.69 6.33
C ILE A 273 -8.51 -8.44 4.83
N SER A 274 -7.42 -7.88 4.31
CA SER A 274 -7.21 -7.67 2.88
C SER A 274 -5.95 -8.39 2.42
N LEU A 275 -6.10 -9.34 1.51
CA LEU A 275 -5.00 -10.01 0.80
C LEU A 275 -5.20 -9.71 -0.67
N ARG A 276 -4.35 -8.87 -1.26
CA ARG A 276 -4.52 -8.45 -2.65
C ARG A 276 -3.24 -8.67 -3.43
N ALA A 277 -3.31 -9.57 -4.41
CA ALA A 277 -2.29 -9.79 -5.42
C ALA A 277 -2.79 -9.22 -6.74
N ASP A 278 -3.09 -7.92 -6.74
CA ASP A 278 -3.65 -7.18 -7.89
C ASP A 278 -2.70 -6.11 -8.45
N GLU A 279 -1.64 -5.77 -7.71
CA GLU A 279 -0.50 -4.94 -8.14
C GLU A 279 0.75 -5.81 -8.36
N GLY A 280 1.21 -6.47 -7.28
CA GLY A 280 2.27 -7.46 -7.32
C GLY A 280 1.71 -8.87 -7.12
N GLU A 281 2.18 -9.81 -7.95
CA GLU A 281 1.71 -11.19 -7.98
C GLU A 281 2.82 -12.16 -8.42
N PRO A 282 2.71 -13.48 -8.13
CA PRO A 282 1.67 -14.15 -7.34
C PRO A 282 1.94 -14.12 -5.83
N PHE A 283 0.92 -14.42 -5.01
CA PHE A 283 1.13 -14.74 -3.59
C PHE A 283 1.01 -16.24 -3.37
N SER A 284 2.05 -16.84 -2.79
CA SER A 284 2.04 -18.21 -2.29
C SER A 284 2.02 -18.18 -0.76
N ILE A 285 0.93 -18.62 -0.15
CA ILE A 285 0.72 -18.54 1.30
C ILE A 285 0.50 -19.95 1.87
N GLY A 286 1.39 -20.37 2.74
CA GLY A 286 1.29 -21.58 3.54
C GLY A 286 0.13 -21.53 4.53
N SER A 287 0.09 -22.54 5.41
CA SER A 287 -1.04 -22.69 6.33
C SER A 287 -1.09 -21.56 7.35
N ILE A 288 -2.27 -20.97 7.55
CA ILE A 288 -2.46 -19.91 8.53
C ILE A 288 -2.80 -20.55 9.87
N LEU A 289 -1.99 -20.27 10.89
CA LEU A 289 -2.28 -20.64 12.27
C LEU A 289 -3.20 -19.62 12.93
N CYS A 290 -2.92 -18.32 12.75
CA CYS A 290 -3.75 -17.21 13.22
C CYS A 290 -3.62 -15.97 12.32
N MET A 291 -4.73 -15.24 12.12
CA MET A 291 -4.68 -13.94 11.46
C MET A 291 -5.67 -12.98 12.12
N GLY A 292 -5.14 -11.92 12.73
CA GLY A 292 -5.89 -10.91 13.46
C GLY A 292 -6.77 -10.05 12.56
N ASN A 293 -7.67 -9.28 13.17
CA ASN A 293 -8.47 -8.33 12.40
C ASN A 293 -7.57 -7.27 11.75
N ARG A 294 -7.98 -6.77 10.57
CA ARG A 294 -7.32 -5.67 9.87
C ARG A 294 -5.89 -5.96 9.42
N THR A 295 -5.52 -7.23 9.26
CA THR A 295 -4.26 -7.61 8.60
C THR A 295 -4.34 -7.28 7.11
N THR A 296 -3.25 -6.77 6.55
CA THR A 296 -3.15 -6.45 5.11
C THR A 296 -1.92 -7.12 4.51
N PHE A 297 -2.10 -7.91 3.45
CA PHE A 297 -1.02 -8.40 2.60
C PHE A 297 -1.14 -7.76 1.21
N HIS A 298 -0.05 -7.20 0.74
CA HIS A 298 0.06 -6.51 -0.54
C HIS A 298 1.46 -6.67 -1.13
N ALA A 299 1.68 -6.21 -2.36
CA ALA A 299 2.99 -6.20 -3.00
C ALA A 299 3.05 -5.10 -4.05
N LEU A 300 4.26 -4.58 -4.29
CA LEU A 300 4.50 -3.63 -5.37
C LEU A 300 4.52 -4.33 -6.73
N GLU A 301 4.34 -3.54 -7.80
CA GLU A 301 4.44 -4.02 -9.18
C GLU A 301 5.71 -4.87 -9.38
N HIS A 302 5.55 -6.00 -10.08
CA HIS A 302 6.61 -6.99 -10.36
C HIS A 302 7.21 -7.68 -9.13
N THR A 303 6.60 -7.55 -7.95
CA THR A 303 7.07 -8.19 -6.71
C THR A 303 6.04 -9.20 -6.21
N SER A 304 6.47 -10.14 -5.37
CA SER A 304 5.62 -11.26 -4.94
C SER A 304 5.81 -11.61 -3.46
N LEU A 305 4.95 -12.50 -2.95
CA LEU A 305 5.01 -13.03 -1.59
C LEU A 305 5.12 -14.55 -1.60
N GLU A 306 6.04 -15.08 -0.80
CA GLU A 306 6.14 -16.53 -0.51
C GLU A 306 6.23 -16.76 1.00
N LEU A 307 5.13 -17.17 1.61
CA LEU A 307 5.00 -17.29 3.06
C LEU A 307 4.86 -18.75 3.46
N GLY A 308 5.71 -19.21 4.38
CA GLY A 308 5.73 -20.58 4.89
C GLY A 308 4.50 -21.01 5.70
N ASP A 309 4.57 -22.22 6.25
CA ASP A 309 3.49 -22.84 7.01
C ASP A 309 3.35 -22.31 8.43
N ALA A 310 2.16 -22.51 9.02
CA ALA A 310 1.84 -22.13 10.39
C ALA A 310 2.07 -20.65 10.76
N GLY A 311 1.93 -19.74 9.79
CA GLY A 311 2.08 -18.31 10.00
C GLY A 311 1.05 -17.72 10.98
N CYS A 312 1.48 -16.81 11.85
CA CYS A 312 0.60 -16.07 12.75
C CYS A 312 0.77 -14.55 12.59
N TYR A 313 -0.32 -13.86 12.23
CA TYR A 313 -0.31 -12.44 11.93
C TYR A 313 -1.21 -11.67 12.88
N GLY A 314 -0.66 -10.69 13.58
CA GLY A 314 -1.34 -9.94 14.63
C GLY A 314 -2.39 -8.95 14.10
N PHE A 315 -3.15 -8.38 15.02
CA PHE A 315 -4.09 -7.30 14.69
C PHE A 315 -3.38 -6.14 13.99
N ARG A 316 -3.91 -5.66 12.85
CA ARG A 316 -3.31 -4.56 12.06
C ARG A 316 -1.86 -4.79 11.59
N SER A 317 -1.42 -6.04 11.53
CA SER A 317 -0.11 -6.35 10.95
C SER A 317 -0.14 -6.17 9.43
N ILE A 318 1.00 -5.81 8.84
CA ILE A 318 1.14 -5.61 7.39
C ILE A 318 2.31 -6.46 6.89
N VAL A 319 2.06 -7.25 5.85
CA VAL A 319 3.10 -7.91 5.05
C VAL A 319 3.06 -7.27 3.67
N HIS A 320 4.20 -6.77 3.19
CA HIS A 320 4.25 -6.07 1.93
C HIS A 320 5.41 -6.56 1.07
N GLY A 321 5.12 -6.96 -0.16
CA GLY A 321 6.10 -7.28 -1.20
C GLY A 321 6.78 -6.03 -1.73
N GLY A 322 8.03 -6.12 -2.11
CA GLY A 322 8.77 -5.01 -2.69
C GLY A 322 10.13 -5.52 -3.17
N PRO A 323 10.91 -4.68 -3.88
CA PRO A 323 12.16 -5.14 -4.45
C PRO A 323 13.11 -5.70 -3.40
N THR A 324 13.68 -6.88 -3.67
CA THR A 324 14.62 -7.58 -2.81
C THR A 324 15.71 -8.26 -3.64
N ASP A 325 16.86 -8.52 -3.02
CA ASP A 325 17.93 -9.34 -3.63
C ASP A 325 17.53 -10.82 -3.82
N ASN A 326 16.30 -11.20 -3.44
CA ASN A 326 15.75 -12.54 -3.55
C ASN A 326 14.62 -12.55 -4.59
N ASP A 327 14.99 -12.26 -5.84
CA ASP A 327 14.08 -12.24 -7.00
C ASP A 327 12.84 -11.35 -6.79
N ASP A 328 12.98 -10.24 -6.05
CA ASP A 328 11.88 -9.34 -5.68
C ASP A 328 10.73 -10.03 -4.92
N ILE A 329 11.04 -11.11 -4.19
CA ILE A 329 10.10 -11.86 -3.37
C ILE A 329 10.33 -11.55 -1.88
N THR A 330 9.27 -11.12 -1.19
CA THR A 330 9.25 -11.08 0.27
C THR A 330 8.85 -12.43 0.83
N THR A 331 9.74 -13.04 1.63
CA THR A 331 9.59 -14.43 2.07
C THR A 331 9.53 -14.60 3.58
N THR A 332 8.85 -15.66 4.03
CA THR A 332 8.94 -16.14 5.42
C THR A 332 9.04 -17.65 5.43
N GLY A 333 9.81 -18.22 6.37
CA GLY A 333 9.79 -19.64 6.68
C GLY A 333 8.55 -20.04 7.49
N ASP A 334 8.55 -21.30 7.92
CA ASP A 334 7.50 -21.90 8.74
C ASP A 334 7.49 -21.29 10.14
N GLY A 335 6.32 -21.23 10.80
CA GLY A 335 6.20 -20.74 12.17
C GLY A 335 6.40 -19.23 12.35
N PHE A 336 6.46 -18.48 11.24
CA PHE A 336 6.64 -17.03 11.27
C PHE A 336 5.53 -16.33 12.06
N THR A 337 5.90 -15.44 12.97
CA THR A 337 4.97 -14.66 13.78
C THR A 337 5.20 -13.17 13.61
N LEU A 338 4.17 -12.43 13.18
CA LEU A 338 4.18 -10.98 13.09
C LEU A 338 3.25 -10.36 14.14
N GLY A 339 3.81 -9.56 15.04
CA GLY A 339 3.09 -8.91 16.12
C GLY A 339 2.02 -7.93 15.62
N ALA A 340 1.08 -7.60 16.51
CA ALA A 340 0.06 -6.59 16.20
C ALA A 340 0.70 -5.24 15.86
N TYR A 341 0.14 -4.55 14.87
CA TYR A 341 0.62 -3.28 14.29
C TYR A 341 2.00 -3.35 13.62
N SER A 342 2.65 -4.52 13.58
CA SER A 342 3.97 -4.64 12.99
C SER A 342 3.91 -4.68 11.46
N VAL A 343 4.98 -4.22 10.84
CA VAL A 343 5.15 -4.11 9.39
C VAL A 343 6.35 -4.95 8.99
N TYR A 344 6.15 -5.86 8.04
CA TYR A 344 7.18 -6.68 7.42
C TYR A 344 7.18 -6.39 5.92
N PHE A 345 8.24 -5.74 5.43
CA PHE A 345 8.26 -5.17 4.07
C PHE A 345 9.56 -5.52 3.36
N ARG A 346 9.47 -5.99 2.10
CA ARG A 346 10.63 -6.24 1.21
C ARG A 346 11.78 -6.97 1.89
N SER A 347 11.47 -8.07 2.58
CA SER A 347 12.38 -8.75 3.51
C SER A 347 12.29 -10.27 3.38
N THR A 348 13.29 -10.97 3.89
CA THR A 348 13.31 -12.44 3.98
C THR A 348 13.44 -12.88 5.43
N ALA A 349 12.76 -13.96 5.80
CA ALA A 349 12.78 -14.50 7.16
C ALA A 349 12.84 -16.02 7.10
N GLY A 350 13.71 -16.61 7.92
CA GLY A 350 13.80 -18.06 8.11
C GLY A 350 12.63 -18.63 8.91
N ASN A 351 12.79 -19.89 9.33
CA ASN A 351 11.83 -20.60 10.16
C ASN A 351 11.79 -20.03 11.58
N ASP A 352 10.63 -20.13 12.25
CA ASP A 352 10.42 -19.78 13.65
C ASP A 352 10.82 -18.34 14.01
N VAL A 353 10.80 -17.42 13.04
CA VAL A 353 11.06 -16.00 13.26
C VAL A 353 9.87 -15.34 13.95
N SER A 354 10.14 -14.53 14.97
CA SER A 354 9.12 -13.78 15.70
C SER A 354 9.42 -12.28 15.71
N ILE A 355 8.51 -11.49 15.17
CA ILE A 355 8.55 -10.03 15.19
C ILE A 355 7.54 -9.52 16.21
N GLY A 356 8.05 -8.84 17.25
CA GLY A 356 7.26 -8.32 18.35
C GLY A 356 6.28 -7.21 17.94
N TYR A 357 5.35 -6.90 18.86
CA TYR A 357 4.34 -5.84 18.72
C TYR A 357 4.92 -4.53 18.17
N ARG A 358 4.24 -3.94 17.20
CA ARG A 358 4.51 -2.60 16.65
C ARG A 358 5.96 -2.40 16.22
N SER A 359 6.50 -3.36 15.48
CA SER A 359 7.86 -3.31 14.96
C SER A 359 7.86 -3.14 13.44
N LEU A 360 8.89 -2.49 12.90
CA LEU A 360 9.13 -2.41 11.46
C LEU A 360 10.35 -3.25 11.13
N VAL A 361 10.22 -4.16 10.17
CA VAL A 361 11.33 -4.85 9.51
C VAL A 361 11.23 -4.55 8.02
N GLN A 362 12.25 -3.88 7.51
CA GLN A 362 12.33 -3.43 6.13
C GLN A 362 13.69 -3.78 5.54
N ASN A 363 13.70 -4.27 4.30
CA ASN A 363 14.93 -4.59 3.56
C ASN A 363 15.93 -5.41 4.37
N THR A 364 15.45 -6.48 5.03
CA THR A 364 16.25 -7.22 6.01
C THR A 364 16.09 -8.72 5.79
N ASN A 365 17.20 -9.45 5.95
CA ASN A 365 17.19 -10.91 6.03
C ASN A 365 17.30 -11.35 7.50
N LEU A 366 16.25 -12.00 8.01
CA LEU A 366 16.20 -12.55 9.37
C LEU A 366 16.47 -14.06 9.33
N PRO A 367 17.50 -14.57 10.04
CA PRO A 367 17.79 -16.00 10.06
C PRO A 367 16.76 -16.79 10.89
N ASP A 368 16.80 -18.13 10.77
CA ASP A 368 15.98 -19.03 11.58
C ASP A 368 16.03 -18.70 13.08
N GLY A 369 14.86 -18.70 13.72
CA GLY A 369 14.70 -18.43 15.15
C GLY A 369 14.96 -16.99 15.56
N ALA A 370 15.14 -16.05 14.63
CA ALA A 370 15.35 -14.65 14.96
C ALA A 370 14.16 -14.09 15.75
N VAL A 371 14.46 -13.35 16.83
CA VAL A 371 13.46 -12.68 17.66
C VAL A 371 13.70 -11.18 17.59
N VAL A 372 12.78 -10.45 16.98
CA VAL A 372 12.75 -8.98 16.97
C VAL A 372 11.89 -8.51 18.14
N PRO A 373 12.45 -7.81 19.15
CA PRO A 373 11.68 -7.31 20.28
C PRO A 373 10.56 -6.35 19.86
N ALA A 374 9.56 -6.18 20.72
CA ALA A 374 8.50 -5.20 20.49
C ALA A 374 9.07 -3.79 20.28
N ARG A 375 8.42 -3.02 19.40
CA ARG A 375 8.77 -1.64 19.04
C ARG A 375 10.16 -1.49 18.43
N THR A 376 10.70 -2.52 17.79
CA THR A 376 12.00 -2.41 17.12
C THR A 376 11.82 -1.93 15.69
N VAL A 377 12.71 -1.05 15.23
CA VAL A 377 12.80 -0.63 13.83
C VAL A 377 14.10 -1.17 13.24
N ILE A 378 13.98 -2.10 12.29
CA ILE A 378 15.09 -2.70 11.54
C ILE A 378 14.96 -2.29 10.08
N VAL A 379 16.01 -1.66 9.55
CA VAL A 379 16.11 -1.23 8.15
C VAL A 379 17.49 -1.59 7.65
N ASP A 380 17.57 -2.14 6.43
CA ASP A 380 18.83 -2.51 5.77
C ASP A 380 19.71 -3.45 6.63
N GLY A 381 19.08 -4.40 7.33
CA GLY A 381 19.75 -5.37 8.21
C GLY A 381 20.20 -4.82 9.57
N GLY A 382 20.01 -3.53 9.85
CA GLY A 382 20.42 -2.88 11.09
C GLY A 382 19.25 -2.39 11.94
N VAL A 383 19.38 -2.48 13.27
CA VAL A 383 18.45 -1.79 14.17
C VAL A 383 18.73 -0.29 14.11
N VAL A 384 17.80 0.49 13.58
CA VAL A 384 17.95 1.95 13.39
C VAL A 384 17.20 2.77 14.42
N GLY A 385 16.33 2.15 15.22
CA GLY A 385 15.59 2.84 16.27
C GLY A 385 14.48 2.00 16.89
N SER A 386 13.57 2.68 17.57
CA SER A 386 12.38 2.09 18.17
C SER A 386 11.14 2.92 17.88
N VAL A 387 9.95 2.30 17.92
CA VAL A 387 8.68 3.03 17.82
C VAL A 387 8.35 3.71 19.14
N GLU A 388 8.15 5.02 19.10
CA GLU A 388 8.11 5.87 20.30
C GLU A 388 6.70 6.07 20.90
N TRP A 389 5.65 5.65 20.21
CA TRP A 389 4.25 5.86 20.61
C TRP A 389 3.47 4.56 20.81
#